data_AF-A0A2A3JYG3-F1
#
_entry.id   AF-A0A2A3JYG3-F1
#
_cell.length_a   1.000
_cell.length_b   1.000
_cell.length_c   1.000
_cell.angle_alpha   90.00
_cell.angle_beta   90.00
_cell.angle_gamma   90.00
#
_symmetry.space_group_name_H-M   'P 1'
#
loop_
_entity.id
_entity.type
_entity.pdbx_description
1 polymer ?
#
loop_
_entity_poly.entity_id
_entity_poly.type
_entity_poly.pdbx_seq_one_letter_code
_entity_poly.pdbx_strand_id
1 'polypeptide(L)'
;MVQPQSDAWLSTRNAQVVFERRFRGRSEQHILLPNRTAVSGENYILLRSHGSRGANIGRFRPFELLKSAGGIPYPFTAAAIRGMTTETDALGQIDWALWTNYSGLTCVLAFRRFDGANRTIPAGAGAMDLAMRNCVYGTVEEALAPISPQGASFAATGLTEESAPKMLSPLAGPLP
;
A
#
# COMPACT_ATOMS: atom_id res chain seq x y z
N MET A 1 5.18 -16.02 -1.27
CA MET A 1 5.16 -16.52 -2.66
C MET A 1 5.15 -15.31 -3.57
N VAL A 2 5.92 -15.32 -4.67
CA VAL A 2 5.87 -14.25 -5.69
C VAL A 2 4.50 -14.28 -6.35
N GLN A 3 3.87 -13.13 -6.51
CA GLN A 3 2.56 -12.97 -7.13
C GLN A 3 2.68 -12.18 -8.43
N PRO A 4 1.77 -12.40 -9.40
CA PRO A 4 1.56 -11.48 -10.51
C PRO A 4 1.21 -10.07 -10.01
N GLN A 5 1.56 -9.03 -10.77
CA GLN A 5 1.21 -7.65 -10.42
C GLN A 5 -0.32 -7.43 -10.36
N SER A 6 -1.11 -8.20 -11.13
CA SER A 6 -2.58 -8.18 -11.09
C SER A 6 -3.16 -8.51 -9.72
N ASP A 7 -2.39 -9.21 -8.89
CA ASP A 7 -2.83 -9.71 -7.58
C ASP A 7 -2.33 -8.77 -6.46
N ALA A 8 -1.68 -7.66 -6.82
CA ALA A 8 -1.30 -6.61 -5.90
C ALA A 8 -2.55 -5.93 -5.34
N TRP A 9 -2.68 -5.86 -4.01
CA TRP A 9 -3.74 -5.11 -3.35
C TRP A 9 -3.63 -3.61 -3.65
N LEU A 10 -2.41 -3.15 -3.89
CA LEU A 10 -2.09 -1.81 -4.36
C LEU A 10 -1.25 -1.94 -5.64
N SER A 11 -1.83 -1.58 -6.78
CA SER A 11 -1.12 -1.42 -8.04
C SER A 11 -0.47 -0.05 -8.10
N THR A 12 0.85 -0.03 -8.30
CA THR A 12 1.60 1.18 -8.67
C THR A 12 2.14 0.97 -10.09
N ARG A 13 2.30 2.06 -10.86
CA ARG A 13 2.78 1.99 -12.25
C ARG A 13 4.15 1.31 -12.40
N ASN A 14 4.96 1.32 -11.34
CA ASN A 14 6.36 0.91 -11.40
C ASN A 14 6.69 -0.25 -10.43
N ALA A 15 5.68 -0.97 -9.92
CA ALA A 15 5.93 -2.13 -9.07
C ALA A 15 6.77 -3.18 -9.80
N GLN A 16 7.85 -3.65 -9.17
CA GLN A 16 8.78 -4.60 -9.77
C GLN A 16 8.42 -6.04 -9.41
N VAL A 17 8.15 -6.30 -8.14
CA VAL A 17 7.84 -7.63 -7.62
C VAL A 17 6.82 -7.52 -6.51
N VAL A 18 5.87 -8.46 -6.47
CA VAL A 18 4.88 -8.58 -5.40
C VAL A 18 5.11 -9.89 -4.68
N PHE A 19 5.27 -9.84 -3.36
CA PHE A 19 5.36 -11.01 -2.50
C PHE A 19 4.18 -11.03 -1.56
N GLU A 20 3.49 -12.16 -1.46
CA GLU A 20 2.45 -12.36 -0.46
C GLU A 20 2.88 -13.41 0.58
N ARG A 21 2.59 -13.11 1.85
CA ARG A 21 2.75 -14.02 2.99
C ARG A 21 1.43 -14.10 3.76
N ARG A 22 0.91 -15.32 3.94
CA ARG A 22 -0.26 -15.60 4.79
C ARG A 22 0.17 -16.36 6.03
N PHE A 23 -0.16 -15.87 7.21
CA PHE A 23 0.18 -16.53 8.47
C PHE A 23 -0.85 -16.23 9.57
N ARG A 24 -1.43 -17.28 10.17
CA ARG A 24 -2.39 -17.21 11.28
C ARG A 24 -3.54 -16.19 11.06
N GLY A 25 -4.17 -16.24 9.88
CA GLY A 25 -5.30 -15.36 9.54
C GLY A 25 -4.93 -13.90 9.28
N ARG A 26 -3.63 -13.60 9.12
CA ARG A 26 -3.13 -12.31 8.64
C ARG A 26 -2.51 -12.53 7.27
N SER A 27 -2.76 -11.60 6.37
CA SER A 27 -2.09 -11.57 5.07
C SER A 27 -1.22 -10.32 5.02
N GLU A 28 -0.01 -10.48 4.49
CA GLU A 28 0.93 -9.41 4.23
C GLU A 28 1.31 -9.43 2.76
N GLN A 29 1.43 -8.25 2.18
CA GLN A 29 1.93 -8.09 0.82
C GLN A 29 3.08 -7.10 0.82
N HIS A 30 4.18 -7.48 0.19
CA HIS A 30 5.39 -6.67 0.04
C HIS A 30 5.59 -6.41 -1.45
N ILE A 31 5.54 -5.14 -1.84
CA ILE A 31 5.70 -4.68 -3.21
C ILE A 31 7.03 -3.95 -3.30
N LEU A 32 7.95 -4.44 -4.13
CA LEU A 32 9.20 -3.75 -4.41
C LEU A 32 8.99 -2.63 -5.43
N LEU A 33 9.54 -1.47 -5.14
CA LEU A 33 9.55 -0.31 -6.00
C LEU A 33 10.96 -0.13 -6.60
N PRO A 34 11.10 0.57 -7.74
CA PRO A 34 12.42 0.83 -8.30
C PRO A 34 13.24 1.67 -7.32
N ASN A 35 14.45 1.22 -7.04
CA ASN A 35 15.43 1.97 -6.28
C ASN A 35 16.60 2.38 -7.21
N ARG A 36 16.56 3.64 -7.66
CA ARG A 36 17.61 4.23 -8.51
C ARG A 36 18.54 5.16 -7.71
N THR A 37 18.67 4.90 -6.41
CA THR A 37 19.44 5.75 -5.49
C THR A 37 20.62 4.97 -4.90
N ALA A 38 21.64 5.68 -4.42
CA ALA A 38 22.77 5.06 -3.71
C ALA A 38 22.47 4.75 -2.23
N VAL A 39 21.24 4.99 -1.75
CA VAL A 39 20.86 4.77 -0.35
C VAL A 39 20.65 3.29 -0.11
N SER A 40 21.34 2.75 0.89
CA SER A 40 21.18 1.35 1.31
C SER A 40 19.73 1.01 1.66
N GLY A 41 19.29 -0.18 1.22
CA GLY A 41 17.95 -0.71 1.46
C GLY A 41 16.99 -0.48 0.29
N GLU A 42 15.94 -1.30 0.23
CA GLU A 42 14.99 -1.32 -0.88
C GLU A 42 13.92 -0.22 -0.78
N ASN A 43 13.43 0.26 -1.92
CA ASN A 43 12.16 0.99 -1.95
C ASN A 43 11.03 -0.04 -1.96
N TYR A 44 10.04 0.13 -1.09
CA TYR A 44 8.98 -0.86 -0.93
C TYR A 44 7.69 -0.28 -0.39
N ILE A 45 6.59 -0.99 -0.64
CA ILE A 45 5.32 -0.88 0.05
C ILE A 45 5.05 -2.19 0.79
N LEU A 46 4.75 -2.10 2.08
CA LEU A 46 4.31 -3.19 2.92
C LEU A 46 2.86 -2.96 3.32
N LEU A 47 2.00 -3.92 2.98
CA LEU A 47 0.60 -3.96 3.34
C LEU A 47 0.36 -5.11 4.31
N ARG A 48 -0.46 -4.89 5.33
CA ARG A 48 -0.88 -5.93 6.27
C ARG A 48 -2.38 -5.83 6.52
N SER A 49 -3.11 -6.91 6.28
CA SER A 49 -4.53 -7.00 6.62
C SER A 49 -4.72 -7.36 8.10
N HIS A 50 -5.79 -6.81 8.69
CA HIS A 50 -6.13 -7.00 10.09
C HIS A 50 -7.58 -7.43 10.29
N GLY A 51 -7.74 -8.47 11.12
CA GLY A 51 -9.03 -8.94 11.63
C GLY A 51 -10.01 -9.37 10.55
N SER A 52 -11.22 -9.72 10.98
CA SER A 52 -12.38 -9.86 10.11
C SER A 52 -13.20 -8.56 10.09
N ARG A 53 -13.97 -8.33 9.03
CA ARG A 53 -14.95 -7.22 8.97
C ARG A 53 -15.82 -7.20 10.23
N GLY A 54 -15.91 -6.05 10.92
CA GLY A 54 -16.68 -5.87 12.16
C GLY A 54 -15.93 -6.21 13.46
N ALA A 55 -14.70 -6.70 13.40
CA ALA A 55 -13.87 -6.89 14.60
C ALA A 55 -13.42 -5.53 15.19
N ASN A 56 -13.19 -5.48 16.51
CA ASN A 56 -12.59 -4.31 17.15
C ASN A 56 -11.13 -4.17 16.69
N ILE A 57 -10.90 -3.29 15.72
CA ILE A 57 -9.58 -3.02 15.16
C ILE A 57 -8.87 -2.05 16.12
N GLY A 58 -7.94 -2.58 16.91
CA GLY A 58 -7.12 -1.76 17.82
C GLY A 58 -6.30 -0.70 17.08
N ARG A 59 -5.69 0.23 17.83
CA ARG A 59 -4.92 1.38 17.30
C ARG A 59 -3.83 0.99 16.30
N PHE A 60 -3.54 1.87 15.34
CA PHE A 60 -2.43 1.72 14.40
C PHE A 60 -1.08 1.75 15.13
N ARG A 61 -0.20 0.78 14.81
CA ARG A 61 1.10 0.58 15.47
C ARG A 61 2.23 0.49 14.43
N PRO A 62 2.76 1.62 13.94
CA PRO A 62 3.81 1.67 12.91
C PRO A 62 5.01 0.75 13.18
N PHE A 63 5.52 0.75 14.43
CA PHE A 63 6.67 -0.08 14.80
C PHE A 63 6.41 -1.59 14.68
N GLU A 64 5.19 -2.06 14.95
CA GLU A 64 4.84 -3.48 14.79
C GLU A 64 4.67 -3.88 13.33
N LEU A 65 4.32 -2.93 12.46
CA LEU A 65 4.31 -3.16 11.02
C LEU A 65 5.75 -3.34 10.51
N LEU A 66 6.63 -2.41 10.87
CA LEU A 66 8.04 -2.43 10.46
C LEU A 66 8.83 -3.63 10.97
N LYS A 67 8.50 -4.19 12.15
CA LYS A 67 9.15 -5.42 12.63
C LYS A 67 9.09 -6.58 11.63
N SER A 68 8.03 -6.67 10.81
CA SER A 68 7.95 -7.69 9.76
C SER A 68 8.81 -7.40 8.53
N ALA A 69 9.20 -6.14 8.33
CA ALA A 69 10.13 -5.69 7.29
C ALA A 69 11.60 -5.73 7.75
N GLY A 70 11.90 -6.33 8.91
CA GLY A 70 13.25 -6.34 9.47
C GLY A 70 13.59 -5.15 10.38
N GLY A 71 12.61 -4.31 10.74
CA GLY A 71 12.77 -3.18 11.66
C GLY A 71 12.66 -1.83 10.96
N ILE A 72 13.20 -0.78 11.60
CA ILE A 72 13.20 0.58 11.03
C ILE A 72 14.21 0.62 9.89
N PRO A 73 13.80 0.92 8.66
CA PRO A 73 14.72 0.90 7.54
C PRO A 73 15.63 2.12 7.57
N TYR A 74 16.90 1.93 7.19
CA TYR A 74 17.81 3.04 6.91
C TYR A 74 17.24 3.97 5.82
N PRO A 75 17.39 5.30 5.89
CA PRO A 75 18.15 6.10 6.88
C PRO A 75 17.34 6.56 8.10
N PHE A 76 16.17 5.98 8.35
CA PHE A 76 15.26 6.45 9.39
C PHE A 76 15.65 5.95 10.78
N THR A 77 15.20 6.69 11.80
CA THR A 77 15.39 6.35 13.21
C THR A 77 14.05 6.34 13.93
N ALA A 78 14.01 5.77 15.14
CA ALA A 78 12.81 5.84 15.97
C ALA A 78 12.42 7.28 16.34
N ALA A 79 13.39 8.20 16.40
CA ALA A 79 13.13 9.61 16.62
C ALA A 79 12.43 10.25 15.41
N ALA A 80 12.86 9.91 14.18
CA ALA A 80 12.22 10.39 12.95
C ALA A 80 10.75 9.97 12.88
N ILE A 81 10.44 8.72 13.25
CA ILE A 81 9.05 8.21 13.30
C ILE A 81 8.21 8.91 14.39
N ARG A 82 8.82 9.41 15.47
CA ARG A 82 8.07 10.15 16.50
C ARG A 82 7.76 11.60 16.08
N GLY A 83 8.58 12.18 15.21
CA GLY A 83 8.42 13.53 14.69
C GLY A 83 7.84 13.60 13.28
N MET A 84 6.95 12.66 12.94
CA MET A 84 6.36 12.60 11.60
C MET A 84 5.47 13.80 11.30
N THR A 85 5.41 14.14 10.03
CA THR A 85 4.40 15.03 9.47
C THR A 85 3.11 14.23 9.23
N THR A 86 1.96 14.85 9.46
CA THR A 86 0.64 14.28 9.22
C THR A 86 -0.13 15.14 8.22
N GLU A 87 -0.73 14.51 7.23
CA GLU A 87 -1.63 15.15 6.27
C GLU A 87 -2.87 14.27 6.02
N THR A 88 -3.94 14.85 5.49
CA THR A 88 -5.14 14.12 5.05
C THR A 88 -5.37 14.35 3.56
N ASP A 89 -5.51 13.27 2.79
CA ASP A 89 -5.92 13.33 1.38
C ASP A 89 -7.22 12.53 1.14
N ALA A 90 -7.58 12.31 -0.14
CA ALA A 90 -8.79 11.58 -0.53
C ALA A 90 -8.84 10.10 -0.07
N LEU A 91 -7.70 9.51 0.31
CA LEU A 91 -7.58 8.16 0.86
C LEU A 91 -7.48 8.16 2.39
N GLY A 92 -7.54 9.32 3.02
CA GLY A 92 -7.48 9.52 4.47
C GLY A 92 -6.12 10.01 4.95
N GLN A 93 -5.88 9.84 6.26
CA GLN A 93 -4.66 10.32 6.89
C GLN A 93 -3.42 9.58 6.37
N ILE A 94 -2.32 10.32 6.21
CA ILE A 94 -0.97 9.82 5.97
C ILE A 94 -0.02 10.47 6.94
N ASP A 95 0.85 9.65 7.54
CA ASP A 95 1.91 10.11 8.42
C ASP A 95 3.25 9.73 7.77
N TRP A 96 4.23 10.64 7.71
CA TRP A 96 5.54 10.28 7.17
C TRP A 96 6.70 10.95 7.90
N ALA A 97 7.81 10.22 7.98
CA ALA A 97 9.10 10.77 8.32
C ALA A 97 9.84 11.14 7.04
N LEU A 98 10.56 12.27 7.08
CA LEU A 98 11.40 12.76 5.99
C LEU A 98 12.88 12.57 6.34
N TRP A 99 13.65 12.14 5.36
CA TRP A 99 15.11 12.25 5.38
C TRP A 99 15.59 12.79 4.03
N THR A 100 16.59 13.66 4.07
CA THR A 100 17.28 14.13 2.86
C THR A 100 18.78 14.15 3.11
N ASN A 101 19.56 13.97 2.04
CA ASN A 101 21.00 14.21 2.07
C ASN A 101 21.38 15.66 1.70
N TYR A 102 20.38 16.55 1.54
CA TYR A 102 20.53 17.95 1.11
C TYR A 102 21.15 18.14 -0.29
N SER A 103 21.21 17.09 -1.11
CA SER A 103 21.71 17.13 -2.49
C SER A 103 20.64 16.68 -3.50
N GLY A 104 19.35 16.86 -3.15
CA GLY A 104 18.20 16.49 -3.99
C GLY A 104 17.71 15.05 -3.85
N LEU A 105 18.32 14.23 -2.98
CA LEU A 105 17.79 12.91 -2.64
C LEU A 105 16.86 13.03 -1.43
N THR A 106 15.64 12.55 -1.62
CA THR A 106 14.56 12.59 -0.64
C THR A 106 14.08 11.18 -0.37
N CYS A 107 14.10 10.79 0.89
CA CYS A 107 13.52 9.54 1.37
C CYS A 107 12.33 9.85 2.27
N VAL A 108 11.22 9.14 2.03
CA VAL A 108 10.06 9.14 2.91
C VAL A 108 9.86 7.76 3.52
N LEU A 109 9.52 7.73 4.80
CA LEU A 109 8.97 6.56 5.49
C LEU A 109 7.55 6.89 5.89
N ALA A 110 6.61 6.45 5.08
CA ALA A 110 5.21 6.81 5.18
C ALA A 110 4.36 5.68 5.73
N PHE A 111 3.27 6.05 6.37
CA PHE A 111 2.30 5.15 6.98
C PHE A 111 0.89 5.60 6.71
N ARG A 112 0.01 4.63 6.48
CA ARG A 112 -1.43 4.85 6.30
C ARG A 112 -2.20 3.66 6.83
N ARG A 113 -3.42 3.91 7.31
CA ARG A 113 -4.39 2.88 7.62
C ARG A 113 -5.64 3.09 6.78
N PHE A 114 -6.15 2.00 6.23
CA PHE A 114 -7.45 1.93 5.58
C PHE A 114 -8.43 1.19 6.49
N ASP A 115 -9.65 1.70 6.61
CA ASP A 115 -10.74 1.06 7.35
C ASP A 115 -11.72 0.34 6.41
N GLY A 116 -12.56 -0.52 6.98
CA GLY A 116 -13.49 -1.41 6.27
C GLY A 116 -14.49 -0.72 5.32
N ALA A 117 -14.64 0.60 5.39
CA ALA A 117 -15.48 1.40 4.51
C ALA A 117 -14.80 1.69 3.16
N ASN A 118 -13.46 1.58 3.12
CA ASN A 118 -12.67 1.77 1.92
C ASN A 118 -12.67 0.48 1.07
N ARG A 119 -13.05 0.58 -0.21
CA ARG A 119 -13.06 -0.55 -1.18
C ARG A 119 -11.67 -1.15 -1.48
N THR A 120 -10.67 -0.56 -0.85
CA THR A 120 -9.23 -0.81 -0.92
C THR A 120 -8.76 -2.05 -0.15
N ILE A 121 -9.63 -2.66 0.66
CA ILE A 121 -9.26 -3.76 1.56
C ILE A 121 -9.57 -5.12 0.91
N PRO A 122 -8.66 -6.12 1.02
CA PRO A 122 -8.94 -7.49 0.59
C PRO A 122 -10.19 -8.08 1.24
N ALA A 123 -10.98 -8.86 0.49
CA ALA A 123 -12.21 -9.46 0.97
C ALA A 123 -12.06 -10.12 2.35
N GLY A 124 -12.98 -9.76 3.26
CA GLY A 124 -13.05 -10.31 4.61
C GLY A 124 -12.21 -9.58 5.66
N ALA A 125 -11.25 -8.74 5.29
CA ALA A 125 -10.45 -7.98 6.26
C ALA A 125 -11.20 -6.75 6.81
N GLY A 126 -10.95 -6.41 8.07
CA GLY A 126 -11.56 -5.25 8.74
C GLY A 126 -10.79 -3.95 8.58
N ALA A 127 -9.47 -4.04 8.44
CA ALA A 127 -8.57 -2.92 8.18
C ALA A 127 -7.33 -3.37 7.40
N MET A 128 -6.63 -2.41 6.80
CA MET A 128 -5.33 -2.63 6.18
C MET A 128 -4.36 -1.54 6.62
N ASP A 129 -3.20 -1.97 7.11
CA ASP A 129 -2.09 -1.09 7.49
C ASP A 129 -1.06 -1.06 6.36
N LEU A 130 -0.56 0.13 6.04
CA LEU A 130 0.44 0.39 5.01
C LEU A 130 1.67 1.04 5.63
N ALA A 131 2.85 0.56 5.25
CA ALA A 131 4.12 1.26 5.39
C ALA A 131 4.79 1.35 4.02
N MET A 132 5.41 2.48 3.71
CA MET A 132 6.21 2.64 2.50
C MET A 132 7.54 3.28 2.84
N ARG A 133 8.62 2.71 2.31
CA ARG A 133 9.89 3.42 2.17
C ARG A 133 10.08 3.74 0.70
N ASN A 134 10.28 5.01 0.38
CA ASN A 134 10.61 5.40 -0.98
C ASN A 134 11.66 6.51 -0.98
N CYS A 135 12.79 6.25 -1.62
CA CYS A 135 13.88 7.19 -1.85
C CYS A 135 13.95 7.53 -3.34
N VAL A 136 13.93 8.82 -3.66
CA VAL A 136 13.98 9.36 -5.02
C VAL A 136 14.87 10.59 -5.08
N TYR A 137 15.46 10.87 -6.24
CA TYR A 137 16.03 12.19 -6.52
C TYR A 137 14.87 13.12 -6.91
N GLY A 138 14.41 13.94 -5.97
CA GLY A 138 13.14 14.63 -6.13
C GLY A 138 12.54 15.18 -4.85
N THR A 139 11.26 15.50 -4.91
CA THR A 139 10.48 16.09 -3.81
C THR A 139 9.83 15.04 -2.92
N VAL A 140 9.22 15.51 -1.82
CA VAL A 140 8.44 14.67 -0.91
C VAL A 140 7.22 14.11 -1.62
N GLU A 141 6.55 14.93 -2.43
CA GLU A 141 5.35 14.56 -3.19
C GLU A 141 5.68 13.45 -4.21
N GLU A 142 6.82 13.56 -4.90
CA GLU A 142 7.30 12.51 -5.81
C GLU A 142 7.62 11.21 -5.07
N ALA A 143 8.20 11.32 -3.87
CA ALA A 143 8.47 10.17 -3.02
C ALA A 143 7.18 9.51 -2.48
N LEU A 144 6.14 10.30 -2.21
CA LEU A 144 4.82 9.84 -1.74
C LEU A 144 3.90 9.35 -2.86
N ALA A 145 4.16 9.71 -4.11
CA ALA A 145 3.33 9.40 -5.27
C ALA A 145 2.84 7.94 -5.35
N PRO A 146 3.63 6.89 -5.04
CA PRO A 146 3.15 5.50 -5.15
C PRO A 146 1.97 5.15 -4.26
N ILE A 147 1.74 5.91 -3.18
CA ILE A 147 0.63 5.69 -2.23
C ILE A 147 -0.33 6.89 -2.17
N SER A 148 -0.18 7.85 -3.09
CA SER A 148 -1.09 8.97 -3.23
C SER A 148 -2.38 8.56 -3.95
N PRO A 149 -3.45 9.36 -3.86
CA PRO A 149 -4.71 9.08 -4.56
C PRO A 149 -4.56 8.93 -6.09
N GLN A 150 -3.54 9.57 -6.68
CA GLN A 150 -3.31 9.54 -8.13
C GLN A 150 -2.36 8.41 -8.57
N GLY A 151 -1.49 7.93 -7.67
CA GLY A 151 -0.51 6.90 -7.98
C GLY A 151 -0.87 5.50 -7.49
N ALA A 152 -1.75 5.39 -6.48
CA ALA A 152 -2.28 4.12 -6.00
C ALA A 152 -3.57 3.75 -6.75
N SER A 153 -3.58 2.58 -7.38
CA SER A 153 -4.81 1.92 -7.81
C SER A 153 -5.00 0.68 -6.94
N PHE A 154 -6.10 0.59 -6.18
CA PHE A 154 -6.33 -0.55 -5.31
C PHE A 154 -7.13 -1.62 -6.05
N ALA A 155 -6.64 -2.86 -6.00
CA ALA A 155 -7.38 -3.96 -6.58
C ALA A 155 -8.63 -4.22 -5.72
N ALA A 156 -9.81 -4.10 -6.33
CA ALA A 156 -11.07 -4.53 -5.73
C ALA A 156 -11.07 -6.06 -5.64
N THR A 157 -10.35 -6.61 -4.66
CA THR A 157 -10.30 -8.05 -4.39
C THR A 157 -11.54 -8.42 -3.59
N GLY A 158 -12.69 -8.52 -4.28
CA GLY A 158 -13.95 -8.81 -3.60
C GLY A 158 -15.23 -8.78 -4.44
N LEU A 159 -15.17 -8.91 -5.76
CA LEU A 159 -16.32 -9.47 -6.47
C LEU A 159 -16.05 -10.97 -6.59
N THR A 160 -16.66 -11.76 -5.70
CA THR A 160 -17.10 -13.08 -6.13
C THR A 160 -17.91 -12.86 -7.41
N GLU A 161 -17.62 -13.63 -8.46
CA GLU A 161 -18.48 -13.77 -9.63
C GLU A 161 -19.81 -14.42 -9.21
N GLU A 162 -20.60 -13.72 -8.40
CA GLU A 162 -21.96 -14.09 -8.10
C GLU A 162 -22.84 -12.97 -8.65
N SER A 163 -23.32 -13.21 -9.86
CA SER A 163 -24.26 -12.38 -10.61
C SER A 163 -23.72 -11.06 -11.16
N ALA A 164 -22.76 -11.13 -12.09
CA ALA A 164 -22.84 -10.21 -13.21
C ALA A 164 -24.06 -10.62 -14.05
N PRO A 165 -25.11 -9.79 -14.20
CA PRO A 165 -26.12 -10.08 -15.22
C PRO A 165 -25.38 -10.09 -16.55
N LYS A 166 -25.33 -11.25 -17.19
CA LYS A 166 -24.87 -11.41 -18.56
C LYS A 166 -25.65 -10.39 -19.39
N MET A 167 -24.99 -9.28 -19.75
CA MET A 167 -25.51 -8.30 -20.68
C MET A 167 -25.65 -9.02 -22.03
N LEU A 168 -26.80 -9.66 -22.24
CA LEU A 168 -27.26 -10.08 -23.54
C LEU A 168 -27.54 -8.78 -24.30
N SER A 169 -26.69 -8.49 -25.28
CA SER A 169 -26.88 -7.38 -26.20
C SER A 169 -28.28 -7.46 -26.85
N PRO A 170 -29.10 -6.40 -26.89
CA PRO A 170 -30.47 -6.46 -27.38
C PRO A 170 -30.61 -6.34 -28.91
N LEU A 171 -29.56 -6.69 -29.66
CA LEU A 171 -29.46 -6.40 -31.11
C LEU A 171 -29.12 -7.61 -31.97
N ALA A 172 -29.77 -8.75 -31.69
CA ALA A 172 -29.82 -9.89 -32.59
C ALA A 172 -31.28 -10.36 -32.76
N GLY A 173 -32.08 -9.58 -33.51
CA GLY A 173 -33.35 -10.01 -34.08
C GLY A 173 -33.15 -10.24 -35.60
N PRO A 174 -33.82 -11.23 -36.22
CA PRO A 174 -33.57 -11.62 -37.60
C PRO A 174 -34.00 -10.53 -38.59
N LEU A 175 -33.24 -10.39 -39.67
CA LEU A 175 -33.65 -9.58 -40.83
C LEU A 175 -34.81 -10.30 -41.55
N PRO A 176 -35.84 -9.55 -42.02
CA PRO A 176 -36.92 -10.08 -42.86
C PRO A 176 -36.44 -10.45 -44.27
#